data_AF-A0A2A5A9D7-F1
#
_entry.id   AF-A0A2A5A9D7-F1
#
_cell.length_a   1.000
_cell.length_b   1.000
_cell.length_c   1.000
_cell.angle_alpha   90.00
_cell.angle_beta   90.00
_cell.angle_gamma   90.00
#
_symmetry.space_group_name_H-M   'P 1'
#
loop_
_entity.id
_entity.type
_entity.pdbx_description
1 polymer ?
#
loop_
_entity_poly.entity_id
_entity_poly.type
_entity_poly.pdbx_seq_one_letter_code
_entity_poly.pdbx_strand_id
1 'polypeptide(L)'
;MAAFSDLFIFIILLGLGYGFGQWAERRHYRSIHTREKELAGILVFAERLPPPDPKFKHSSLVGGSVVISIDYFKRFVSLLRSFIGGRVSSYESLLDRARREALLRMKADAQAKGFQNIFNVKFETASISKGKGKQIGSIEVYVYGTALGPGN
;
A
#
# COMPACT_ATOMS: atom_id res chain seq x y z
N MET A 1 12.01 39.59 -19.21
CA MET A 1 12.90 39.03 -18.15
C MET A 1 12.11 38.23 -17.10
N ALA A 2 10.95 38.69 -16.62
CA ALA A 2 10.11 37.97 -15.63
C ALA A 2 9.71 36.53 -16.04
N ALA A 3 9.37 36.30 -17.32
CA ALA A 3 8.98 34.96 -17.79
C ALA A 3 10.10 33.90 -17.68
N PHE A 4 11.37 34.30 -17.76
CA PHE A 4 12.50 33.37 -17.63
C PHE A 4 12.79 33.00 -16.17
N SER A 5 12.62 33.94 -15.24
CA SER A 5 12.73 33.66 -13.80
C SER A 5 11.61 32.75 -13.31
N ASP A 6 10.37 32.97 -13.78
CA ASP A 6 9.22 32.15 -13.39
C ASP A 6 9.36 30.72 -13.90
N LEU A 7 9.86 30.54 -15.13
CA LEU A 7 10.13 29.22 -15.70
C LEU A 7 11.24 28.48 -14.93
N PHE A 8 12.29 29.20 -14.53
CA PHE A 8 13.39 28.63 -13.76
C PHE A 8 12.93 28.15 -12.37
N ILE A 9 12.15 28.98 -11.67
CA ILE A 9 11.54 28.64 -10.38
C ILE A 9 10.62 27.42 -10.54
N PHE A 10 9.79 27.40 -11.58
CA PHE A 10 8.91 26.27 -11.87
C PHE A 10 9.68 24.95 -12.07
N ILE A 11 10.77 24.96 -12.84
CA ILE A 11 11.61 23.77 -13.08
C ILE A 11 12.27 23.30 -11.78
N ILE A 12 12.74 24.21 -10.93
CA ILE A 12 13.32 23.86 -9.63
C ILE A 12 12.27 23.19 -8.73
N LEU A 13 11.09 23.78 -8.60
CA LEU A 13 10.01 23.23 -7.79
C LEU A 13 9.58 21.85 -8.30
N LEU A 14 9.57 21.66 -9.63
CA LEU A 14 9.30 20.38 -10.25
C LEU A 14 10.40 19.36 -9.95
N GLY A 15 11.68 19.74 -10.08
CA GLY A 15 12.81 18.86 -9.76
C GLY A 15 12.80 18.40 -8.31
N LEU A 16 12.55 19.34 -7.38
CA LEU A 16 12.43 19.03 -5.95
C LEU A 16 11.24 18.09 -5.68
N GLY A 17 10.06 18.41 -6.20
CA GLY A 17 8.87 17.55 -6.05
C GLY A 17 9.12 16.13 -6.55
N TYR A 18 9.76 15.98 -7.72
CA TYR A 18 10.12 14.67 -8.26
C TYR A 18 11.09 13.91 -7.36
N GLY A 19 12.15 14.58 -6.91
CA GLY A 19 13.18 14.00 -6.07
C GLY A 19 12.63 13.52 -4.73
N PHE A 20 11.88 14.38 -4.04
CA PHE A 20 11.25 14.04 -2.76
C PHE A 20 10.20 12.92 -2.91
N GLY A 21 9.37 12.96 -3.97
CA GLY A 21 8.38 11.91 -4.23
C GLY A 21 9.02 10.55 -4.49
N GLN A 22 10.04 10.49 -5.36
CA GLN A 22 10.80 9.27 -5.61
C GLN A 22 11.51 8.76 -4.35
N TRP A 23 12.09 9.65 -3.55
CA TRP A 23 12.76 9.28 -2.31
C TRP A 23 11.78 8.72 -1.28
N ALA A 24 10.64 9.37 -1.06
CA ALA A 24 9.60 8.92 -0.14
C ALA A 24 9.05 7.55 -0.55
N GLU A 25 8.79 7.35 -1.84
CA GLU A 25 8.33 6.06 -2.38
C GLU A 25 9.35 4.94 -2.17
N ARG A 26 10.63 5.20 -2.48
CA ARG A 26 11.72 4.24 -2.25
C ARG A 26 11.88 3.92 -0.77
N ARG A 27 11.80 4.92 0.10
CA ARG A 27 11.86 4.75 1.56
C ARG A 27 10.71 3.89 2.06
N HIS A 28 9.49 4.14 1.57
CA HIS A 28 8.33 3.34 1.95
C HIS A 28 8.49 1.88 1.52
N TYR A 29 8.93 1.63 0.29
CA TYR A 29 9.23 0.26 -0.15
C TYR A 29 10.30 -0.44 0.70
N ARG A 30 11.35 0.27 1.12
CA ARG A 30 12.37 -0.29 2.03
C ARG A 30 11.77 -0.68 3.38
N SER A 31 10.89 0.17 3.94
CA SER A 31 10.16 -0.14 5.18
C SER A 31 9.25 -1.37 5.03
N ILE A 32 8.56 -1.52 3.89
CA ILE A 32 7.74 -2.70 3.60
C ILE A 32 8.60 -3.96 3.60
N HIS A 33 9.71 -4.00 2.87
CA HIS A 33 10.58 -5.18 2.82
C HIS A 33 11.17 -5.54 4.19
N THR A 34 11.46 -4.53 5.02
CA THR A 34 11.97 -4.76 6.38
C THR A 34 10.90 -5.43 7.25
N ARG A 35 9.68 -4.87 7.27
CA ARG A 35 8.55 -5.42 8.03
C ARG A 35 8.06 -6.77 7.52
N GLU A 36 8.18 -7.04 6.22
CA GLU A 36 7.88 -8.37 5.67
C GLU A 36 8.79 -9.44 6.26
N LYS A 37 10.07 -9.13 6.48
CA LYS A 37 11.01 -10.03 7.15
C LYS A 37 10.69 -10.17 8.63
N GLU A 38 10.43 -9.06 9.32
CA GLU A 38 10.10 -9.05 10.76
C GLU A 38 8.81 -9.85 11.06
N LEU A 39 7.81 -9.74 10.19
CA LEU A 39 6.52 -10.40 10.33
C LEU A 39 6.45 -11.74 9.58
N ALA A 40 7.58 -12.28 9.10
CA ALA A 40 7.61 -13.51 8.32
C ALA A 40 7.02 -14.73 9.08
N GLY A 41 7.11 -14.73 10.41
CA GLY A 41 6.54 -15.77 11.28
C GLY A 41 5.01 -15.77 11.36
N ILE A 42 4.33 -14.70 10.94
CA ILE A 42 2.87 -14.66 10.88
C ILE A 42 2.40 -15.25 9.54
N LEU A 43 1.78 -16.42 9.59
CA LEU A 43 1.27 -17.17 8.44
C LEU A 43 -0.12 -16.68 8.02
N VAL A 44 -0.37 -16.66 6.72
CA VAL A 44 -1.54 -16.05 6.10
C VAL A 44 -2.10 -17.01 5.05
N PHE A 45 -3.38 -17.35 5.16
CA PHE A 45 -4.06 -18.36 4.35
C PHE A 45 -5.34 -17.79 3.74
N ALA A 46 -5.59 -18.10 2.47
CA ALA A 46 -6.82 -17.69 1.77
C ALA A 46 -7.96 -18.69 1.99
N GLU A 47 -7.63 -19.90 2.46
CA GLU A 47 -8.56 -20.97 2.75
C GLU A 47 -9.58 -20.53 3.81
N ARG A 48 -10.86 -20.83 3.53
CA ARG A 48 -11.97 -20.47 4.43
C ARG A 48 -11.87 -21.18 5.77
N LEU A 49 -11.43 -22.42 5.79
CA LEU A 49 -11.36 -23.26 6.98
C LEU A 49 -9.91 -23.67 7.24
N PRO A 50 -9.44 -23.53 8.49
CA PRO A 50 -8.13 -24.05 8.88
C PRO A 50 -8.12 -25.58 8.86
N PRO A 51 -6.95 -26.21 8.71
CA PRO A 51 -6.82 -27.62 8.99
C PRO A 51 -7.18 -27.89 10.47
N PRO A 52 -7.70 -29.08 10.80
CA PRO A 52 -7.94 -29.46 12.19
C PRO A 52 -6.62 -29.44 12.97
N ASP A 53 -6.46 -28.47 13.86
CA ASP A 53 -5.29 -28.36 14.75
C ASP A 53 -5.79 -28.11 16.19
N PRO A 54 -5.49 -29.00 17.16
CA PRO A 54 -5.82 -28.82 18.57
C PRO A 54 -5.28 -27.53 19.19
N LYS A 55 -4.29 -26.88 18.55
CA LYS A 55 -3.74 -25.59 18.96
C LYS A 55 -4.70 -24.44 18.68
N PHE A 56 -5.63 -24.53 17.74
CA PHE A 56 -6.57 -23.45 17.40
C PHE A 56 -7.73 -23.36 18.40
N LYS A 57 -7.43 -22.95 19.64
CA LYS A 57 -8.41 -22.83 20.73
C LYS A 57 -9.09 -21.46 20.77
N HIS A 58 -8.39 -20.42 20.34
CA HIS A 58 -8.90 -19.04 20.35
C HIS A 58 -8.84 -18.43 18.97
N SER A 59 -9.78 -17.52 18.73
CA SER A 59 -9.87 -16.77 17.48
C SER A 59 -10.03 -15.28 17.73
N SER A 60 -9.53 -14.48 16.79
CA SER A 60 -9.74 -13.03 16.80
C SER A 60 -9.85 -12.52 15.36
N LEU A 61 -10.76 -11.56 15.12
CA LEU A 61 -10.76 -10.84 13.86
C LEU A 61 -9.53 -9.91 13.84
N VAL A 62 -8.77 -9.98 12.77
CA VAL A 62 -7.63 -9.10 12.53
C VAL A 62 -7.79 -8.37 11.22
N GLY A 63 -7.25 -7.15 11.15
CA GLY A 63 -7.39 -6.33 9.96
C GLY A 63 -6.31 -5.26 9.81
N GLY A 64 -6.19 -4.76 8.59
CA GLY A 64 -5.28 -3.67 8.24
C GLY A 64 -5.84 -2.89 7.07
N SER A 65 -5.85 -1.56 7.18
CA SER A 65 -6.25 -0.66 6.11
C SER A 65 -5.12 0.28 5.72
N VAL A 66 -5.10 0.67 4.46
CA VAL A 66 -4.25 1.75 3.96
C VAL A 66 -4.98 2.53 2.90
N VAL A 67 -4.78 3.85 2.90
CA VAL A 67 -5.17 4.72 1.80
C VAL A 67 -3.90 5.26 1.17
N ILE A 68 -3.73 5.02 -0.12
CA ILE A 68 -2.61 5.56 -0.90
C ILE A 68 -3.17 6.49 -1.97
N SER A 69 -2.80 7.76 -1.87
CA SER A 69 -3.10 8.75 -2.90
C SER A 69 -2.22 8.53 -4.12
N ILE A 70 -2.82 8.65 -5.31
CA ILE A 70 -2.05 8.78 -6.54
C ILE A 70 -1.33 10.12 -6.47
N ASP A 71 -0.01 10.04 -6.52
CA ASP A 71 0.84 11.22 -6.48
C ASP A 71 0.48 12.13 -7.66
N TYR A 72 -0.10 13.31 -7.37
CA TYR A 72 -0.45 14.34 -8.36
C TYR A 72 0.75 14.66 -9.26
N PHE A 73 1.94 14.55 -8.68
CA PHE A 73 3.22 14.75 -9.34
C PHE A 73 3.56 13.67 -10.38
N LYS A 74 3.26 12.39 -10.11
CA LYS A 74 3.45 11.31 -11.09
C LYS A 74 2.54 11.46 -12.30
N ARG A 75 1.34 12.01 -12.14
CA ARG A 75 0.45 12.34 -13.26
C ARG A 75 1.03 13.47 -14.12
N PHE A 76 1.52 14.53 -13.50
CA PHE A 76 2.15 15.64 -14.23
C PHE A 76 3.43 15.21 -14.97
N VAL A 77 4.28 14.40 -14.34
CA VAL A 77 5.46 13.81 -14.99
C VAL A 77 5.09 12.76 -16.03
N SER A 78 3.99 12.02 -15.85
CA SER A 78 3.49 11.10 -16.87
C SER A 78 3.02 11.86 -18.11
N LEU A 79 2.40 13.05 -17.96
CA LEU A 79 2.06 13.94 -19.08
C LEU A 79 3.32 14.39 -19.83
N LEU A 80 4.38 14.80 -19.11
CA LEU A 80 5.69 15.12 -19.69
C LEU A 80 6.37 13.90 -20.34
N ARG A 81 6.27 12.71 -19.76
CA ARG A 81 6.82 11.46 -20.34
C ARG A 81 6.02 10.95 -21.53
N SER A 82 4.71 11.20 -21.59
CA SER A 82 3.89 10.85 -22.76
C SER A 82 4.33 11.59 -24.02
N PHE A 83 4.97 12.76 -23.90
CA PHE A 83 5.63 13.45 -25.03
C PHE A 83 6.92 12.76 -25.51
N ILE A 84 7.58 11.96 -24.65
CA ILE A 84 8.85 11.27 -24.92
C ILE A 84 8.63 9.77 -25.24
N GLY A 85 7.46 9.22 -24.89
CA GLY A 85 7.07 7.83 -25.11
C GLY A 85 7.38 6.90 -23.92
N GLY A 86 6.42 6.05 -23.53
CA GLY A 86 6.57 5.05 -22.45
C GLY A 86 5.25 4.51 -21.90
N ARG A 87 5.26 3.34 -21.21
CA ARG A 87 4.07 2.75 -20.59
C ARG A 87 3.74 3.43 -19.25
N VAL A 88 2.47 3.76 -19.02
CA VAL A 88 1.97 4.35 -17.76
C VAL A 88 1.60 3.23 -16.77
N SER A 89 2.59 2.58 -16.16
CA SER A 89 2.40 1.49 -15.15
C SER A 89 2.19 2.01 -13.71
N SER A 90 1.89 3.30 -13.54
CA SER A 90 1.83 3.93 -12.21
C SER A 90 0.76 3.36 -11.28
N TYR A 91 -0.34 2.79 -11.81
CA TYR A 91 -1.43 2.23 -10.99
C TYR A 91 -1.08 0.87 -10.38
N GLU A 92 -0.36 0.01 -11.11
CA GLU A 92 0.06 -1.31 -10.63
C GLU A 92 0.97 -1.18 -9.40
N SER A 93 1.95 -0.28 -9.47
CA SER A 93 2.86 0.00 -8.35
C SER A 93 2.17 0.54 -7.10
N LEU A 94 1.04 1.24 -7.26
CA LEU A 94 0.27 1.78 -6.14
C LEU A 94 -0.58 0.69 -5.48
N LEU A 95 -1.25 -0.12 -6.30
CA LEU A 95 -2.02 -1.26 -5.83
C LEU A 95 -1.15 -2.29 -5.10
N ASP A 96 0.03 -2.62 -5.66
CA ASP A 96 0.99 -3.53 -5.02
C ASP A 96 1.37 -3.03 -3.62
N ARG A 97 1.82 -1.77 -3.54
CA ARG A 97 2.22 -1.15 -2.27
C ARG A 97 1.07 -1.12 -1.28
N ALA A 98 -0.14 -0.76 -1.72
CA ALA A 98 -1.30 -0.69 -0.85
C ALA A 98 -1.66 -2.08 -0.29
N ARG A 99 -1.66 -3.12 -1.13
CA ARG A 99 -1.90 -4.49 -0.68
C ARG A 99 -0.86 -4.96 0.32
N ARG A 100 0.43 -4.75 0.03
CA ARG A 100 1.53 -5.16 0.92
C ARG A 100 1.46 -4.42 2.25
N GLU A 101 1.22 -3.11 2.23
CA GLU A 101 1.09 -2.31 3.45
C GLU A 101 -0.11 -2.73 4.31
N ALA A 102 -1.28 -2.92 3.69
CA ALA A 102 -2.48 -3.35 4.42
C ALA A 102 -2.31 -4.75 5.00
N LEU A 103 -1.70 -5.68 4.26
CA LEU A 103 -1.36 -7.01 4.76
C LEU A 103 -0.39 -6.95 5.94
N LEU A 104 0.66 -6.12 5.87
CA LEU A 104 1.59 -5.93 6.98
C LEU A 104 0.90 -5.39 8.24
N ARG A 105 -0.05 -4.47 8.09
CA ARG A 105 -0.84 -3.95 9.20
C ARG A 105 -1.73 -5.02 9.83
N MET A 106 -2.37 -5.88 9.02
CA MET A 106 -3.13 -7.03 9.54
C MET A 106 -2.22 -8.03 10.27
N LYS A 107 -1.03 -8.30 9.74
CA LYS A 107 -0.04 -9.18 10.40
C LYS A 107 0.46 -8.59 11.73
N ALA A 108 0.68 -7.28 11.77
CA ALA A 108 1.04 -6.58 13.01
C ALA A 108 -0.09 -6.61 14.04
N ASP A 109 -1.34 -6.46 13.63
CA ASP A 109 -2.52 -6.61 14.51
C ASP A 109 -2.62 -8.04 15.08
N ALA A 110 -2.39 -9.06 14.26
CA ALA A 110 -2.31 -10.44 14.74
C ALA A 110 -1.17 -10.66 15.74
N GLN A 111 0.02 -10.12 15.46
CA GLN A 111 1.17 -10.20 16.36
C GLN A 111 0.89 -9.51 17.70
N ALA A 112 0.30 -8.31 17.68
CA ALA A 112 -0.07 -7.56 18.88
C ALA A 112 -1.08 -8.33 19.76
N LYS A 113 -1.91 -9.17 19.14
CA LYS A 113 -2.88 -10.05 19.79
C LYS A 113 -2.31 -11.42 20.16
N GLY A 114 -1.02 -11.69 19.88
CA GLY A 114 -0.35 -12.95 20.22
C GLY A 114 -0.60 -14.11 19.25
N PHE A 115 -1.17 -13.85 18.08
CA PHE A 115 -1.48 -14.89 17.09
C PHE A 115 -0.40 -14.99 16.01
N GLN A 116 -0.21 -16.20 15.46
CA GLN A 116 0.76 -16.48 14.39
C GLN A 116 0.13 -17.01 13.10
N ASN A 117 -1.17 -17.33 13.09
CA ASN A 117 -1.85 -17.87 11.91
C ASN A 117 -3.10 -17.06 11.63
N ILE A 118 -3.31 -16.66 10.37
CA ILE A 118 -4.48 -15.93 9.92
C ILE A 118 -5.11 -16.68 8.74
N PHE A 119 -6.39 -17.02 8.85
CA PHE A 119 -7.16 -17.73 7.83
C PHE A 119 -8.27 -16.88 7.24
N ASN A 120 -8.83 -17.34 6.12
CA ASN A 120 -9.92 -16.69 5.40
C ASN A 120 -9.62 -15.22 5.09
N VAL A 121 -8.40 -14.95 4.63
CA VAL A 121 -7.94 -13.60 4.35
C VAL A 121 -8.59 -13.05 3.09
N LYS A 122 -9.15 -11.85 3.19
CA LYS A 122 -9.86 -11.16 2.11
C LYS A 122 -9.34 -9.75 1.95
N PHE A 123 -9.31 -9.30 0.70
CA PHE A 123 -8.93 -7.94 0.32
C PHE A 123 -10.16 -7.22 -0.23
N GLU A 124 -10.45 -6.06 0.32
CA GLU A 124 -11.44 -5.11 -0.18
C GLU A 124 -10.72 -3.88 -0.70
N THR A 125 -11.15 -3.36 -1.85
CA THR A 125 -10.55 -2.16 -2.44
C THR A 125 -11.62 -1.15 -2.80
N ALA A 126 -11.42 0.11 -2.44
CA ALA A 126 -12.29 1.21 -2.81
C ALA A 126 -11.50 2.31 -3.51
N SER A 127 -12.04 2.81 -4.63
CA SER A 127 -11.51 4.02 -5.27
C SER A 127 -12.08 5.25 -4.59
N ILE A 128 -11.22 6.03 -3.93
CA ILE A 128 -11.59 7.31 -3.33
C ILE A 128 -11.22 8.42 -4.31
N SER A 129 -12.23 9.08 -4.90
CA SER A 129 -12.04 10.19 -5.83
C SER A 129 -13.05 11.31 -5.56
N LYS A 130 -12.56 12.55 -5.41
CA LYS A 130 -13.37 13.78 -5.23
C LYS A 130 -13.23 14.77 -6.41
N GLY A 131 -13.03 14.27 -7.64
CA GLY A 131 -12.76 15.12 -8.82
C GLY A 131 -13.82 15.02 -9.92
N LYS A 132 -13.89 16.03 -10.81
CA LYS A 132 -14.68 15.97 -12.05
C LYS A 132 -14.05 14.96 -13.03
N GLY A 133 -14.75 13.87 -13.35
CA GLY A 133 -14.36 12.85 -14.33
C GLY A 133 -13.90 11.50 -13.74
N LYS A 134 -13.62 10.50 -14.61
CA LYS A 134 -13.19 9.12 -14.29
C LYS A 134 -11.76 9.01 -13.71
N GLN A 135 -11.33 9.98 -12.90
CA GLN A 135 -9.97 10.03 -12.39
C GLN A 135 -9.91 9.48 -10.96
N ILE A 136 -9.28 8.31 -10.79
CA ILE A 136 -8.92 7.77 -9.49
C ILE A 136 -7.89 8.73 -8.85
N GLY A 137 -8.19 9.24 -7.66
CA GLY A 137 -7.31 10.15 -6.91
C GLY A 137 -6.57 9.46 -5.77
N SER A 138 -7.19 8.42 -5.20
CA SER A 138 -6.64 7.60 -4.14
C SER A 138 -7.30 6.23 -4.17
N ILE A 139 -6.59 5.24 -3.63
CA ILE A 139 -7.12 3.90 -3.41
C ILE A 139 -7.04 3.54 -1.94
N GLU A 140 -8.13 3.01 -1.42
CA GLU A 140 -8.17 2.33 -0.14
C GLU A 140 -8.06 0.83 -0.38
N VAL A 141 -7.22 0.17 0.41
CA VAL A 141 -7.17 -1.27 0.52
C VAL A 141 -7.38 -1.63 1.98
N TYR A 142 -8.38 -2.48 2.23
CA TYR A 142 -8.64 -3.09 3.52
C TYR A 142 -8.42 -4.60 3.40
N VAL A 143 -7.74 -5.18 4.38
CA VAL A 143 -7.46 -6.61 4.46
C VAL A 143 -7.91 -7.09 5.82
N TYR A 144 -8.61 -8.22 5.86
CA TYR A 144 -9.05 -8.83 7.11
C TYR A 144 -9.05 -10.34 7.03
N GLY A 145 -9.01 -10.98 8.20
CA GLY A 145 -9.07 -12.43 8.34
C GLY A 145 -9.29 -12.84 9.80
N THR A 146 -9.29 -14.14 10.04
CA THR A 146 -9.45 -14.71 11.38
C THR A 146 -8.12 -15.25 11.87
N ALA A 147 -7.56 -14.61 12.89
CA ALA A 147 -6.36 -15.08 13.57
C ALA A 147 -6.71 -16.27 14.49
N LEU A 148 -5.90 -17.33 14.46
CA LEU A 148 -6.09 -18.54 15.25
C LEU A 148 -4.81 -18.93 16.00
N GLY A 149 -4.97 -19.40 17.22
CA GLY A 149 -3.83 -19.80 18.05
C GLY A 149 -4.20 -20.48 19.36
N PRO A 150 -3.19 -21.03 20.06
CA PRO A 150 -3.36 -21.49 21.43
C PRO A 150 -3.68 -20.24 22.26
N GLY A 151 -4.70 -20.30 23.11
CA GLY A 151 -5.02 -19.17 23.98
C GLY A 151 -3.82 -18.77 24.82
N ASN A 152 -3.73 -17.48 25.12
CA ASN A 152 -2.88 -17.00 26.20
C ASN A 152 -3.34 -17.59 27.54
#